data_AF-A0A7C2ANN3-F1
#
_entry.id   AF-A0A7C2ANN3-F1
#
_cell.length_a   1.000
_cell.length_b   1.000
_cell.length_c   1.000
_cell.angle_alpha   90.00
_cell.angle_beta   90.00
_cell.angle_gamma   90.00
#
_symmetry.space_group_name_H-M   'P 1'
#
loop_
_entity.id
_entity.type
_entity.pdbx_description
1 polymer ?
#
loop_
_entity_poly.entity_id
_entity_poly.type
_entity_poly.pdbx_seq_one_letter_code
_entity_poly.pdbx_strand_id
1 'polypeptide(L)'
;MGGHPREERARPRRNPYPPPVLRPGGRLWGTPSRFPSPPRSMYVSLQRAALLLLLPALASAQKLRQSSSPPTRWDGLVVEVQPGSSIASVLQGTGLRMVASIAGTSTYLVRAQAGTPRGALVPLLRQLRSNPGARYAAPNALGSSPESNSCRPGPRPTAQPCTVAFVDGTPTLAEYTGQPAVTNVQAAQAAALSGARSSIVAVIDTGIDPTHSVFQGRLLSLGYDFIEDRPGAIDIADGKDTNGNGSVDEAFGHGTHIAGTIALINPYAKILPYRVLDSDGIGSAFQVACAIHAAVDTGCDVINLSLSMTTRSRVVHEAIDRAEEAGIVVVSSAGNTGGKGVTFPASLNDVVAVAAVDDADLRAPFSAFGLRVGLSAPGVGIYSAFPGERWARWSGTSMASAVASGVVSLTTSSVPTLLPDPKEPTLEATVSLSSANPLLVGLLGTGRVDAYEAVEEALQQN
;
A
#
# COMPACT_ATOMS: atom_id res chain seq x y z
N MET A 1 61.22 37.84 -1.25
CA MET A 1 61.41 36.97 -0.06
C MET A 1 60.04 36.85 0.59
N GLY A 2 59.28 35.75 0.56
CA GLY A 2 59.62 34.34 0.46
C GLY A 2 59.05 33.66 1.72
N GLY A 3 57.88 33.02 1.62
CA GLY A 3 57.25 32.31 2.75
C GLY A 3 55.82 31.86 2.47
N HIS A 4 55.67 30.75 1.73
CA HIS A 4 54.40 30.08 1.41
C HIS A 4 53.69 29.48 2.66
N PRO A 5 52.35 29.37 2.65
CA PRO A 5 51.59 28.59 3.61
C PRO A 5 51.63 27.08 3.31
N ARG A 6 51.70 26.25 4.36
CA ARG A 6 51.73 24.78 4.26
C ARG A 6 50.32 24.21 4.07
N GLU A 7 50.16 23.44 2.99
CA GLU A 7 49.04 22.51 2.76
C GLU A 7 49.06 21.38 3.80
N GLU A 8 47.95 21.18 4.51
CA GLU A 8 47.72 20.00 5.34
C GLU A 8 46.88 18.99 4.53
N ARG A 9 47.55 18.00 3.94
CA ARG A 9 46.92 16.92 3.18
C ARG A 9 46.25 15.91 4.12
N ALA A 10 44.93 15.80 3.99
CA ALA A 10 44.13 14.74 4.58
C ALA A 10 44.62 13.35 4.14
N ARG A 11 44.85 12.47 5.13
CA ARG A 11 45.20 11.06 4.92
C ARG A 11 43.95 10.25 4.54
N PRO A 12 44.00 9.34 3.56
CA PRO A 12 42.87 8.48 3.23
C PRO A 12 42.69 7.39 4.31
N ARG A 13 41.46 7.26 4.81
CA ARG A 13 41.05 6.15 5.70
C ARG A 13 40.95 4.85 4.89
N ARG A 14 41.53 3.78 5.44
CA ARG A 14 41.60 2.45 4.85
C ARG A 14 40.25 1.73 4.88
N ASN A 15 39.90 1.14 3.75
CA ASN A 15 38.82 0.18 3.55
C ASN A 15 39.13 -1.16 4.28
N PRO A 16 38.23 -1.73 5.12
CA PRO A 16 38.55 -2.91 5.92
C PRO A 16 37.92 -4.20 5.37
N TYR A 17 37.98 -4.52 4.08
CA TYR A 17 37.65 -5.87 3.59
C TYR A 17 38.43 -6.24 2.31
N PRO A 18 39.30 -7.26 2.33
CA PRO A 18 39.90 -7.81 1.11
C PRO A 18 38.97 -8.85 0.46
N PRO A 19 38.93 -8.95 -0.89
CA PRO A 19 38.20 -10.01 -1.59
C PRO A 19 38.95 -11.36 -1.54
N PRO A 20 38.26 -12.51 -1.62
CA PRO A 20 38.90 -13.81 -1.61
C PRO A 20 39.62 -14.09 -2.94
N VAL A 21 40.88 -14.50 -2.84
CA VAL A 21 41.72 -14.95 -3.95
C VAL A 21 41.52 -16.45 -4.17
N LEU A 22 41.06 -16.82 -5.37
CA LEU A 22 41.13 -18.18 -5.89
C LEU A 22 42.58 -18.54 -6.21
N ARG A 23 43.09 -19.66 -5.68
CA ARG A 23 44.30 -20.33 -6.20
C ARG A 23 44.00 -21.79 -6.56
N PRO A 24 44.40 -22.26 -7.74
CA PRO A 24 44.28 -23.64 -8.19
C PRO A 24 45.55 -24.47 -7.89
N GLY A 25 45.37 -25.78 -7.70
CA GLY A 25 46.40 -26.78 -7.98
C GLY A 25 46.86 -27.64 -6.79
N GLY A 26 46.54 -28.94 -6.83
CA GLY A 26 47.13 -29.96 -5.96
C GLY A 26 46.33 -31.27 -5.85
N ARG A 27 46.29 -32.07 -6.92
CA ARG A 27 45.91 -33.51 -6.95
C ARG A 27 46.93 -34.33 -6.12
N LEU A 28 46.72 -35.55 -5.62
CA LEU A 28 45.72 -36.64 -5.69
C LEU A 28 46.13 -37.65 -4.58
N TRP A 29 45.29 -38.67 -4.35
CA TRP A 29 45.56 -40.03 -3.82
C TRP A 29 44.72 -40.42 -2.59
N GLY A 30 43.88 -41.45 -2.77
CA GLY A 30 43.42 -42.33 -1.69
C GLY A 30 41.90 -42.51 -1.57
N THR A 31 41.35 -43.50 -2.26
CA THR A 31 40.11 -44.22 -1.89
C THR A 31 40.47 -45.71 -1.74
N PRO A 32 39.65 -46.58 -1.13
CA PRO A 32 38.55 -46.35 -0.18
C PRO A 32 38.64 -47.26 1.08
N SER A 33 37.95 -46.92 2.16
CA SER A 33 37.54 -47.92 3.17
C SER A 33 36.09 -47.69 3.61
N ARG A 34 35.31 -48.76 3.42
CA ARG A 34 33.92 -48.93 3.84
C ARG A 34 33.87 -49.22 5.34
N PHE A 35 32.87 -48.70 6.03
CA PHE A 35 32.40 -49.18 7.34
C PHE A 35 30.85 -49.13 7.37
N PRO A 36 30.18 -49.94 8.22
CA PRO A 36 29.13 -50.85 7.79
C PRO A 36 27.73 -50.49 8.34
N SER A 37 26.71 -51.04 7.69
CA SER A 37 25.30 -50.98 8.10
C SER A 37 25.04 -51.84 9.35
N PRO A 38 24.14 -51.45 10.28
CA PRO A 38 23.71 -52.33 11.36
C PRO A 38 22.56 -53.28 10.93
N PRO A 39 22.42 -54.45 11.58
CA PRO A 39 21.59 -55.55 11.09
C PRO A 39 20.14 -55.55 11.59
N ARG A 40 19.29 -56.23 10.82
CA ARG A 40 17.92 -56.63 11.15
C ARG A 40 17.91 -57.84 12.09
N SER A 41 17.39 -57.71 13.31
CA SER A 41 16.31 -58.56 13.84
C SER A 41 16.07 -58.26 15.33
N MET A 42 14.85 -57.90 15.69
CA MET A 42 14.23 -58.25 16.97
C MET A 42 12.73 -57.98 16.83
N TYR A 43 12.00 -59.02 16.46
CA TYR A 43 10.54 -59.07 16.47
C TYR A 43 10.08 -59.71 17.78
N VAL A 44 8.86 -59.35 18.18
CA VAL A 44 8.03 -59.93 19.26
C VAL A 44 8.25 -59.32 20.64
N SER A 45 7.46 -58.29 20.95
CA SER A 45 6.49 -58.26 22.07
C SER A 45 5.85 -56.88 22.16
N LEU A 46 4.58 -56.81 22.60
CA LEU A 46 3.73 -55.61 22.79
C LEU A 46 2.80 -55.23 21.61
N GLN A 47 2.00 -56.20 21.16
CA GLN A 47 0.59 -55.91 20.89
C GLN A 47 -0.16 -55.95 22.23
N ARG A 48 -1.09 -54.99 22.44
CA ARG A 48 -2.00 -54.80 23.61
C ARG A 48 -1.57 -53.79 24.68
N ALA A 49 -1.35 -52.52 24.31
CA ALA A 49 -1.47 -51.39 25.26
C ALA A 49 -1.68 -50.01 24.61
N ALA A 50 -2.27 -49.92 23.41
CA ALA A 50 -2.51 -48.63 22.73
C ALA A 50 -3.90 -48.53 22.10
N LEU A 51 -4.89 -49.16 22.74
CA LEU A 51 -6.28 -49.16 22.27
C LEU A 51 -7.23 -48.95 23.44
N LEU A 52 -7.05 -47.87 24.21
CA LEU A 52 -8.03 -47.41 25.23
C LEU A 52 -7.85 -45.95 25.69
N LEU A 53 -7.08 -45.11 24.98
CA LEU A 53 -6.96 -43.67 25.24
C LEU A 53 -7.40 -42.77 24.07
N LEU A 54 -8.18 -43.32 23.12
CA LEU A 54 -8.63 -42.60 21.91
C LEU A 54 -10.11 -42.19 21.93
N LEU A 55 -10.77 -42.17 23.10
CA LEU A 55 -12.22 -41.94 23.18
C LEU A 55 -12.72 -40.73 24.00
N PRO A 56 -11.87 -39.79 24.49
CA PRO A 56 -12.33 -38.43 24.80
C PRO A 56 -11.85 -37.35 23.80
N ALA A 57 -10.91 -37.66 22.89
CA ALA A 57 -10.30 -36.65 22.01
C ALA A 57 -11.13 -36.30 20.75
N LEU A 58 -12.16 -37.09 20.42
CA LEU A 58 -13.00 -36.88 19.24
C LEU A 58 -14.18 -35.92 19.46
N ALA A 59 -14.54 -35.61 20.71
CA ALA A 59 -15.64 -34.69 21.02
C ALA A 59 -15.21 -33.21 21.17
N SER A 60 -13.93 -32.93 21.39
CA SER A 60 -13.39 -31.57 21.51
C SER A 60 -12.80 -31.01 20.20
N ALA A 61 -12.61 -31.86 19.19
CA ALA A 61 -12.14 -31.46 17.86
C ALA A 61 -13.28 -30.96 16.92
N GLN A 62 -14.55 -31.15 17.31
CA GLN A 62 -15.70 -30.68 16.52
C GLN A 62 -16.10 -29.22 16.84
N LYS A 63 -15.56 -28.62 17.91
CA LYS A 63 -15.88 -27.23 18.32
C LYS A 63 -14.84 -26.18 17.91
N LEU A 64 -13.76 -26.59 17.22
CA LEU A 64 -12.71 -25.71 16.68
C LEU A 64 -12.64 -25.69 15.14
N ARG A 65 -13.66 -26.19 14.45
CA ARG A 65 -13.86 -25.90 13.02
C ARG A 65 -14.71 -24.65 12.83
N GLN A 66 -14.25 -23.52 13.37
CA GLN A 66 -14.58 -22.24 12.74
C GLN A 66 -13.66 -22.08 11.54
N SER A 67 -14.28 -22.25 10.37
CA SER A 67 -13.83 -21.99 9.00
C SER A 67 -12.53 -21.19 8.81
N SER A 68 -11.37 -21.82 8.97
CA SER A 68 -10.14 -21.37 8.30
C SER A 68 -10.11 -21.98 6.90
N SER A 69 -10.79 -21.34 5.96
CA SER A 69 -10.57 -21.59 4.55
C SER A 69 -10.04 -20.32 3.91
N PRO A 70 -9.14 -20.41 2.92
CA PRO A 70 -8.63 -19.23 2.23
C PRO A 70 -9.81 -18.41 1.70
N PRO A 71 -9.74 -17.07 1.76
CA PRO A 71 -10.84 -16.22 1.36
C PRO A 71 -11.22 -16.55 -0.09
N THR A 72 -12.51 -16.78 -0.33
CA THR A 72 -13.05 -16.66 -1.68
C THR A 72 -12.60 -15.31 -2.22
N ARG A 73 -12.10 -15.28 -3.46
CA ARG A 73 -11.51 -14.09 -4.10
C ARG A 73 -12.42 -12.83 -4.08
N TRP A 74 -13.70 -12.99 -3.73
CA TRP A 74 -14.75 -11.98 -3.70
C TRP A 74 -15.40 -11.94 -2.30
N ASP A 75 -15.43 -10.77 -1.69
CA ASP A 75 -16.14 -10.52 -0.43
C ASP A 75 -17.57 -10.04 -0.70
N GLY A 76 -18.36 -10.89 -1.36
CA GLY A 76 -19.71 -10.56 -1.83
C GLY A 76 -19.76 -9.93 -3.22
N LEU A 77 -20.88 -9.28 -3.52
CA LEU A 77 -21.16 -8.62 -4.79
C LEU A 77 -21.52 -7.15 -4.55
N VAL A 78 -21.10 -6.28 -5.44
CA VAL A 78 -21.51 -4.88 -5.49
C VAL A 78 -22.62 -4.75 -6.53
N VAL A 79 -23.72 -4.12 -6.16
CA VAL A 79 -24.90 -3.94 -7.01
C VAL A 79 -25.29 -2.47 -7.03
N GLU A 80 -25.37 -1.89 -8.21
CA GLU A 80 -25.97 -0.58 -8.42
C GLU A 80 -27.39 -0.77 -8.96
N VAL A 81 -28.36 -0.08 -8.33
CA VAL A 81 -29.78 -0.19 -8.65
C VAL A 81 -30.18 0.92 -9.64
N GLN A 82 -31.02 0.57 -10.61
CA GLN A 82 -31.58 1.54 -11.56
C GLN A 82 -32.45 2.59 -10.83
N PRO A 83 -32.46 3.85 -11.30
CA PRO A 83 -33.44 4.84 -10.83
C PRO A 83 -34.88 4.30 -10.91
N GLY A 84 -35.64 4.46 -9.83
CA GLY A 84 -37.02 3.95 -9.71
C GLY A 84 -37.15 2.47 -9.32
N SER A 85 -36.05 1.72 -9.26
CA SER A 85 -36.02 0.38 -8.67
C SER A 85 -35.59 0.42 -7.20
N SER A 86 -35.90 -0.63 -6.44
CA SER A 86 -35.39 -0.80 -5.07
C SER A 86 -34.43 -1.99 -5.00
N ILE A 87 -33.44 -1.90 -4.11
CA ILE A 87 -32.56 -3.04 -3.82
C ILE A 87 -33.36 -4.26 -3.33
N ALA A 88 -34.44 -4.07 -2.57
CA ALA A 88 -35.31 -5.16 -2.13
C ALA A 88 -35.92 -5.92 -3.32
N SER A 89 -36.42 -5.19 -4.34
CA SER A 89 -36.92 -5.82 -5.58
C SER A 89 -35.82 -6.50 -6.40
N VAL A 90 -34.60 -5.95 -6.40
CA VAL A 90 -33.47 -6.54 -7.13
C VAL A 90 -33.01 -7.86 -6.49
N LEU A 91 -33.04 -7.95 -5.16
CA LEU A 91 -32.60 -9.12 -4.41
C LEU A 91 -33.71 -10.18 -4.23
N GLN A 92 -34.95 -9.89 -4.62
CA GLN A 92 -36.07 -10.81 -4.46
C GLN A 92 -35.79 -12.17 -5.13
N GLY A 93 -35.92 -13.26 -4.37
CA GLY A 93 -35.71 -14.62 -4.88
C GLY A 93 -34.25 -15.01 -5.15
N THR A 94 -33.27 -14.15 -4.84
CA THR A 94 -31.84 -14.47 -5.03
C THR A 94 -31.21 -15.16 -3.82
N GLY A 95 -31.80 -15.03 -2.61
CA GLY A 95 -31.17 -15.47 -1.36
C GLY A 95 -29.96 -14.62 -0.93
N LEU A 96 -29.72 -13.49 -1.60
CA LEU A 96 -28.76 -12.47 -1.19
C LEU A 96 -29.40 -11.50 -0.21
N ARG A 97 -28.59 -10.91 0.69
CA ARG A 97 -29.00 -9.83 1.57
C ARG A 97 -28.12 -8.61 1.35
N MET A 98 -28.70 -7.42 1.50
CA MET A 98 -27.92 -6.19 1.63
C MET A 98 -27.12 -6.24 2.93
N VAL A 99 -25.87 -5.80 2.86
CA VAL A 99 -24.96 -5.67 4.01
C VAL A 99 -24.68 -4.20 4.30
N ALA A 100 -24.41 -3.41 3.25
CA ALA A 100 -24.09 -1.99 3.37
C ALA A 100 -24.48 -1.24 2.08
N SER A 101 -24.45 0.09 2.14
CA SER A 101 -24.67 1.00 1.02
C SER A 101 -23.62 2.11 1.01
N ILE A 102 -23.26 2.61 -0.18
CA ILE A 102 -22.46 3.82 -0.29
C ILE A 102 -23.39 5.02 -0.18
N ALA A 103 -23.18 5.86 0.83
CA ALA A 103 -24.02 7.02 1.12
C ALA A 103 -24.13 7.93 -0.12
N GLY A 104 -25.33 8.48 -0.36
CA GLY A 104 -25.59 9.35 -1.51
C GLY A 104 -25.65 8.64 -2.87
N THR A 105 -25.58 7.30 -2.92
CA THR A 105 -25.62 6.53 -4.17
C THR A 105 -26.70 5.44 -4.14
N SER A 106 -26.95 4.83 -5.29
CA SER A 106 -27.77 3.61 -5.43
C SER A 106 -26.92 2.33 -5.44
N THR A 107 -25.75 2.36 -4.79
CA THR A 107 -24.76 1.27 -4.79
C THR A 107 -24.72 0.54 -3.45
N TYR A 108 -24.82 -0.78 -3.49
CA TYR A 108 -25.00 -1.66 -2.34
C TYR A 108 -24.01 -2.81 -2.34
N LEU A 109 -23.49 -3.14 -1.17
CA LEU A 109 -22.80 -4.40 -0.91
C LEU A 109 -23.84 -5.45 -0.55
N VAL A 110 -23.83 -6.56 -1.26
CA VAL A 110 -24.71 -7.70 -1.00
C VAL A 110 -23.90 -8.97 -0.80
N ARG A 111 -24.33 -9.79 0.16
CA ARG A 111 -23.69 -11.08 0.46
C ARG A 111 -24.72 -12.20 0.44
N ALA A 112 -24.24 -13.39 0.08
CA ALA A 112 -25.05 -14.59 0.19
C ALA A 112 -25.33 -14.93 1.66
N GLN A 113 -26.47 -15.55 1.93
CA GLN A 113 -26.80 -16.04 3.27
C GLN A 113 -25.81 -17.12 3.73
N ALA A 114 -25.64 -17.24 5.04
CA ALA A 114 -24.79 -18.26 5.64
C ALA A 114 -25.22 -19.66 5.18
N GLY A 115 -24.26 -20.50 4.78
CA GLY A 115 -24.53 -21.84 4.23
C GLY A 115 -24.68 -21.89 2.71
N THR A 116 -24.68 -20.75 2.01
CA THR A 116 -24.67 -20.73 0.54
C THR A 116 -23.37 -21.36 0.00
N PRO A 117 -23.43 -22.32 -0.95
CA PRO A 117 -22.22 -22.92 -1.53
C PRO A 117 -21.32 -21.87 -2.20
N ARG A 118 -20.00 -21.99 -2.03
CA ARG A 118 -19.03 -21.03 -2.59
C ARG A 118 -19.16 -20.82 -4.10
N GLY A 119 -19.55 -21.85 -4.85
CA GLY A 119 -19.77 -21.78 -6.29
C GLY A 119 -21.05 -21.04 -6.72
N ALA A 120 -21.95 -20.71 -5.79
CA ALA A 120 -23.23 -20.10 -6.11
C ALA A 120 -23.14 -18.62 -6.46
N LEU A 121 -22.05 -17.92 -6.08
CA LEU A 121 -21.90 -16.49 -6.38
C LEU A 121 -21.87 -16.19 -7.88
N VAL A 122 -21.33 -17.09 -8.72
CA VAL A 122 -21.28 -16.90 -10.17
C VAL A 122 -22.69 -16.96 -10.80
N PRO A 123 -23.51 -18.00 -10.54
CA PRO A 123 -24.92 -18.00 -10.93
C PRO A 123 -25.72 -16.81 -10.40
N LEU A 124 -25.54 -16.43 -9.12
CA LEU A 124 -26.24 -15.30 -8.51
C LEU A 124 -25.86 -13.97 -9.16
N LEU A 125 -24.58 -13.78 -9.47
CA LEU A 125 -24.11 -12.62 -10.23
C LEU A 125 -24.75 -12.56 -11.62
N ARG A 126 -24.89 -13.70 -12.31
CA ARG A 126 -25.58 -13.76 -13.61
C ARG A 126 -27.05 -13.37 -13.47
N GLN A 127 -27.73 -13.87 -12.44
CA GLN A 127 -29.12 -13.52 -12.15
C GLN A 127 -29.29 -12.03 -11.90
N LEU A 128 -28.41 -11.41 -11.08
CA LEU A 128 -28.43 -9.97 -10.83
C LEU A 128 -28.22 -9.16 -12.10
N ARG A 129 -27.25 -9.55 -12.96
CA ARG A 129 -26.99 -8.87 -14.24
C ARG A 129 -28.15 -8.95 -15.23
N SER A 130 -28.99 -9.98 -15.13
CA SER A 130 -30.20 -10.13 -15.93
C SER A 130 -31.42 -9.43 -15.31
N ASN A 131 -31.33 -8.90 -14.09
CA ASN A 131 -32.44 -8.21 -13.44
C ASN A 131 -32.56 -6.77 -14.00
N PRO A 132 -33.71 -6.39 -14.58
CA PRO A 132 -33.88 -5.05 -15.17
C PRO A 132 -33.77 -3.91 -14.15
N GLY A 133 -33.98 -4.19 -12.85
CA GLY A 133 -33.78 -3.22 -11.78
C GLY A 133 -32.32 -3.04 -11.34
N ALA A 134 -31.40 -3.89 -11.81
CA ALA A 134 -29.97 -3.73 -11.57
C ALA A 134 -29.32 -2.99 -12.73
N ARG A 135 -28.72 -1.83 -12.45
CA ARG A 135 -27.91 -1.09 -13.44
C ARG A 135 -26.57 -1.79 -13.65
N TYR A 136 -26.00 -2.30 -12.55
CA TYR A 136 -24.73 -3.00 -12.56
C TYR A 136 -24.69 -4.02 -11.44
N ALA A 137 -23.98 -5.12 -11.69
CA ALA A 137 -23.59 -6.08 -10.65
C ALA A 137 -22.22 -6.67 -10.97
N ALA A 138 -21.36 -6.75 -9.95
CA ALA A 138 -20.04 -7.35 -10.07
C ALA A 138 -19.53 -7.90 -8.75
N PRO A 139 -18.47 -8.72 -8.80
CA PRO A 139 -17.74 -9.11 -7.60
C PRO A 139 -17.25 -7.91 -6.80
N ASN A 140 -17.35 -8.00 -5.47
CA ASN A 140 -16.61 -7.11 -4.58
C ASN A 140 -15.14 -7.58 -4.57
N ALA A 141 -14.33 -6.98 -5.45
CA ALA A 141 -12.93 -7.33 -5.62
C ALA A 141 -12.11 -7.02 -4.36
N LEU A 142 -11.09 -7.83 -4.11
CA LEU A 142 -10.11 -7.56 -3.06
C LEU A 142 -8.91 -6.79 -3.62
N GLY A 143 -8.46 -5.83 -2.84
CA GLY A 143 -7.19 -5.13 -2.99
C GLY A 143 -6.30 -5.35 -1.78
N SER A 144 -5.08 -4.87 -1.90
CA SER A 144 -4.13 -4.89 -0.80
C SER A 144 -3.03 -3.83 -0.92
N SER A 145 -2.28 -3.61 0.15
CA SER A 145 -1.03 -2.84 0.03
C SER A 145 -0.07 -3.53 -0.95
N PRO A 146 0.64 -2.79 -1.81
CA PRO A 146 1.63 -3.35 -2.74
C PRO A 146 2.66 -4.24 -2.05
N GLU A 147 3.05 -3.91 -0.82
CA GLU A 147 4.06 -4.58 -0.02
C GLU A 147 3.60 -5.97 0.46
N SER A 148 2.33 -6.12 0.88
CA SER A 148 1.80 -7.43 1.34
C SER A 148 1.64 -8.44 0.20
N ASN A 149 1.42 -7.97 -1.04
CA ASN A 149 1.39 -8.84 -2.22
C ASN A 149 2.74 -9.49 -2.55
N SER A 150 3.84 -8.84 -2.20
CA SER A 150 5.20 -9.33 -2.44
C SER A 150 5.62 -10.42 -1.43
N CYS A 151 4.92 -10.57 -0.30
CA CYS A 151 5.24 -11.48 0.81
C CYS A 151 4.83 -12.96 0.63
N ARG A 152 4.71 -13.49 -0.60
CA ARG A 152 4.25 -14.87 -0.80
C ARG A 152 5.39 -15.89 -0.67
N PRO A 153 5.36 -16.83 0.32
CA PRO A 153 6.30 -17.96 0.32
C PRO A 153 6.00 -18.89 -0.86
N GLY A 154 6.87 -18.86 -1.87
CA GLY A 154 6.88 -19.80 -3.00
C GLY A 154 8.12 -20.70 -2.98
N PRO A 155 8.10 -21.88 -3.64
CA PRO A 155 9.26 -22.80 -3.73
C PRO A 155 10.43 -22.22 -4.55
N ARG A 156 10.24 -21.06 -5.17
CA ARG A 156 11.31 -20.20 -5.66
C ARG A 156 11.20 -18.88 -4.88
N PRO A 157 12.29 -18.35 -4.30
CA PRO A 157 12.27 -16.96 -3.85
C PRO A 157 11.79 -16.13 -5.04
N THR A 158 10.67 -15.44 -4.89
CA THR A 158 10.30 -14.42 -5.85
C THR A 158 11.47 -13.45 -5.89
N ALA A 159 11.93 -13.08 -7.08
CA ALA A 159 12.94 -12.02 -7.23
C ALA A 159 12.42 -10.63 -6.79
N GLN A 160 11.21 -10.58 -6.21
CA GLN A 160 10.58 -9.40 -5.64
C GLN A 160 10.90 -9.38 -4.15
N PRO A 161 11.75 -8.47 -3.67
CA PRO A 161 12.00 -8.36 -2.23
C PRO A 161 10.69 -8.02 -1.53
N CYS A 162 10.27 -8.87 -0.60
CA CYS A 162 9.31 -8.52 0.43
C CYS A 162 9.87 -7.29 1.15
N THR A 163 9.19 -6.15 1.07
CA THR A 163 9.55 -5.00 1.89
C THR A 163 8.65 -5.07 3.11
N VAL A 164 9.19 -5.61 4.21
CA VAL A 164 8.57 -5.50 5.53
C VAL A 164 9.17 -4.29 6.23
N ALA A 165 8.39 -3.61 7.07
CA ALA A 165 8.86 -2.50 7.87
C ALA A 165 10.07 -2.94 8.72
N PHE A 166 11.22 -2.30 8.54
CA PHE A 166 12.36 -2.48 9.41
C PHE A 166 12.28 -1.45 10.55
N VAL A 167 11.84 -1.92 11.71
CA VAL A 167 11.75 -1.11 12.94
C VAL A 167 13.15 -1.00 13.54
N ASP A 168 13.81 0.14 13.35
CA ASP A 168 15.14 0.37 13.89
C ASP A 168 15.10 0.74 15.39
N GLY A 169 16.11 0.32 16.13
CA GLY A 169 16.25 0.57 17.56
C GLY A 169 16.84 1.95 17.82
N THR A 170 16.10 2.77 18.57
CA THR A 170 16.40 4.16 18.98
C THR A 170 16.35 5.20 17.85
N PRO A 171 15.14 5.61 17.47
CA PRO A 171 14.87 6.57 16.42
C PRO A 171 15.11 8.02 16.88
N THR A 172 15.54 8.89 15.96
CA THR A 172 15.61 10.34 16.22
C THR A 172 14.73 11.12 15.25
N LEU A 173 14.08 12.17 15.74
CA LEU A 173 13.40 13.16 14.90
C LEU A 173 14.35 13.69 13.79
N ALA A 174 15.65 13.76 14.09
CA ALA A 174 16.69 14.20 13.16
C ALA A 174 16.84 13.26 11.94
N GLU A 175 16.77 11.95 12.12
CA GLU A 175 16.79 11.00 10.99
C GLU A 175 15.53 11.11 10.14
N TYR A 176 14.37 11.29 10.76
CA TYR A 176 13.11 11.50 10.06
C TYR A 176 13.10 12.78 9.23
N THR A 177 13.51 13.91 9.80
CA THR A 177 13.54 15.18 9.07
C THR A 177 14.73 15.32 8.11
N GLY A 178 15.84 14.63 8.40
CA GLY A 178 17.10 14.75 7.66
C GLY A 178 17.32 13.69 6.58
N GLN A 179 16.34 12.83 6.32
CA GLN A 179 16.49 11.75 5.33
C GLN A 179 16.58 12.29 3.89
N PRO A 180 17.28 11.58 2.98
CA PRO A 180 17.46 12.01 1.60
C PRO A 180 16.16 12.28 0.85
N ALA A 181 15.08 11.53 1.14
CA ALA A 181 13.78 11.72 0.50
C ALA A 181 13.22 13.14 0.64
N VAL A 182 13.51 13.84 1.75
CA VAL A 182 13.09 15.24 1.98
C VAL A 182 13.91 16.20 1.13
N THR A 183 15.22 16.01 1.12
CA THR A 183 16.17 16.85 0.38
C THR A 183 16.00 16.69 -1.12
N ASN A 184 15.84 15.45 -1.60
CA ASN A 184 15.71 15.14 -3.01
C ASN A 184 14.53 15.88 -3.61
N VAL A 185 13.37 15.88 -2.95
CA VAL A 185 12.16 16.59 -3.42
C VAL A 185 12.11 18.06 -3.01
N GLN A 186 13.18 18.63 -2.45
CA GLN A 186 13.24 20.05 -2.04
C GLN A 186 12.11 20.51 -1.10
N ALA A 187 11.63 19.62 -0.23
CA ALA A 187 10.44 19.88 0.60
C ALA A 187 10.60 21.09 1.55
N ALA A 188 11.80 21.29 2.10
CA ALA A 188 12.05 22.39 3.04
C ALA A 188 11.98 23.76 2.36
N GLN A 189 12.52 23.88 1.15
CA GLN A 189 12.45 25.10 0.34
C GLN A 189 10.99 25.38 -0.08
N ALA A 190 10.27 24.35 -0.50
CA ALA A 190 8.85 24.45 -0.85
C ALA A 190 7.99 24.90 0.34
N ALA A 191 8.20 24.31 1.51
CA ALA A 191 7.47 24.68 2.72
C ALA A 191 7.71 26.15 3.13
N ALA A 192 8.89 26.70 2.87
CA ALA A 192 9.19 28.11 3.13
C ALA A 192 8.40 29.08 2.23
N LEU A 193 7.90 28.60 1.07
CA LEU A 193 7.03 29.35 0.17
C LEU A 193 5.54 29.13 0.45
N SER A 194 5.20 28.13 1.27
CA SER A 194 3.80 27.75 1.49
C SER A 194 3.01 28.81 2.25
N GLY A 195 1.77 29.02 1.81
CA GLY A 195 0.83 29.98 2.42
C GLY A 195 0.25 29.48 3.75
N ALA A 196 -0.62 30.29 4.37
CA ALA A 196 -1.24 29.97 5.66
C ALA A 196 -2.36 28.91 5.59
N ARG A 197 -2.75 28.44 4.40
CA ARG A 197 -3.81 27.45 4.22
C ARG A 197 -3.26 26.04 4.51
N SER A 198 -3.94 25.27 5.34
CA SER A 198 -3.70 23.83 5.47
C SER A 198 -4.52 23.06 4.44
N SER A 199 -3.87 22.25 3.60
CA SER A 199 -4.55 21.22 2.80
C SER A 199 -5.00 20.03 3.66
N ILE A 200 -6.09 19.39 3.27
CA ILE A 200 -6.60 18.15 3.85
C ILE A 200 -6.20 16.97 2.95
N VAL A 201 -5.48 16.00 3.52
CA VAL A 201 -5.05 14.78 2.81
C VAL A 201 -5.74 13.56 3.42
N ALA A 202 -6.57 12.89 2.63
CA ALA A 202 -7.16 11.61 3.00
C ALA A 202 -6.16 10.47 2.80
N VAL A 203 -5.90 9.71 3.86
CA VAL A 203 -5.05 8.51 3.84
C VAL A 203 -5.95 7.29 3.94
N ILE A 204 -6.23 6.65 2.81
CA ILE A 204 -7.10 5.47 2.71
C ILE A 204 -6.23 4.21 2.75
N ASP A 205 -6.11 3.60 3.93
CA ASP A 205 -5.05 2.62 4.22
C ASP A 205 -5.42 1.65 5.39
N THR A 206 -4.45 1.12 6.14
CA THR A 206 -4.63 0.19 7.28
C THR A 206 -5.16 0.86 8.57
N GLY A 207 -5.28 2.18 8.55
CA GLY A 207 -5.53 3.00 9.73
C GLY A 207 -4.28 3.76 10.17
N ILE A 208 -4.38 4.42 11.33
CA ILE A 208 -3.30 5.22 11.90
C ILE A 208 -3.16 4.93 13.39
N ASP A 209 -1.95 5.07 13.93
CA ASP A 209 -1.76 5.35 15.36
C ASP A 209 -1.88 6.87 15.58
N PRO A 210 -3.03 7.37 16.07
CA PRO A 210 -3.24 8.81 16.23
C PRO A 210 -2.43 9.39 17.40
N THR A 211 -1.86 8.55 18.26
CA THR A 211 -1.13 8.99 19.45
C THR A 211 0.31 9.35 19.14
N HIS A 212 0.83 8.92 17.98
CA HIS A 212 2.20 9.19 17.59
C HIS A 212 2.47 10.70 17.51
N SER A 213 3.55 11.12 18.17
CA SER A 213 4.04 12.49 18.28
C SER A 213 4.09 13.30 16.97
N VAL A 214 4.34 12.66 15.82
CA VAL A 214 4.36 13.34 14.51
C VAL A 214 2.99 13.89 14.09
N PHE A 215 1.90 13.37 14.65
CA PHE A 215 0.53 13.74 14.30
C PHE A 215 -0.09 14.77 15.24
N GLN A 216 0.63 15.21 16.27
CA GLN A 216 0.14 16.22 17.21
C GLN A 216 -0.25 17.50 16.48
N GLY A 217 -1.54 17.85 16.55
CA GLY A 217 -2.09 19.02 15.86
C GLY A 217 -2.21 18.87 14.33
N ARG A 218 -1.95 17.68 13.76
CA ARG A 218 -1.98 17.43 12.32
C ARG A 218 -3.13 16.54 11.87
N LEU A 219 -3.87 15.91 12.76
CA LEU A 219 -5.10 15.19 12.38
C LEU A 219 -6.26 16.17 12.21
N LEU A 220 -7.02 16.03 11.13
CA LEU A 220 -8.31 16.72 11.00
C LEU A 220 -9.34 16.12 11.96
N SER A 221 -9.39 14.79 12.02
CA SER A 221 -10.17 13.99 12.96
C SER A 221 -9.57 12.57 13.04
N LEU A 222 -10.18 11.68 13.83
CA LEU A 222 -9.81 10.26 13.83
C LEU A 222 -10.35 9.48 12.61
N GLY A 223 -11.14 10.13 11.74
CA GLY A 223 -11.68 9.53 10.53
C GLY A 223 -12.61 8.34 10.77
N TYR A 224 -12.62 7.37 9.86
CA TYR A 224 -13.57 6.26 9.87
C TYR A 224 -12.94 4.91 9.50
N ASP A 225 -13.38 3.86 10.18
CA ASP A 225 -13.02 2.47 9.94
C ASP A 225 -14.13 1.78 9.15
N PHE A 226 -13.89 1.55 7.85
CA PHE A 226 -14.82 0.88 6.96
C PHE A 226 -14.74 -0.64 7.03
N ILE A 227 -13.79 -1.21 7.78
CA ILE A 227 -13.70 -2.64 8.03
C ILE A 227 -14.67 -3.03 9.13
N GLU A 228 -14.67 -2.26 10.21
CA GLU A 228 -15.46 -2.53 11.41
C GLU A 228 -16.70 -1.64 11.53
N ASP A 229 -16.97 -0.80 10.52
CA ASP A 229 -18.11 0.12 10.41
C ASP A 229 -18.24 1.05 11.63
N ARG A 230 -17.13 1.75 11.82
CA ARG A 230 -16.62 2.45 12.99
C ARG A 230 -16.22 3.93 12.94
N PRO A 231 -16.62 4.83 13.84
CA PRO A 231 -15.82 6.04 14.04
C PRO A 231 -14.40 5.70 14.51
N GLY A 232 -13.38 6.34 13.91
CA GLY A 232 -11.97 6.17 14.25
C GLY A 232 -11.25 5.08 13.44
N ALA A 233 -10.37 5.50 12.53
CA ALA A 233 -9.54 4.66 11.68
C ALA A 233 -8.25 4.22 12.40
N ILE A 234 -8.37 3.51 13.51
CA ILE A 234 -7.24 3.07 14.32
C ILE A 234 -6.55 1.86 13.66
N ASP A 235 -5.22 1.91 13.54
CA ASP A 235 -4.41 0.78 13.09
C ASP A 235 -4.35 -0.30 14.18
N ILE A 236 -4.71 -1.54 13.85
CA ILE A 236 -4.90 -2.63 14.81
C ILE A 236 -4.29 -3.90 14.23
N ALA A 237 -3.26 -4.43 14.91
CA ALA A 237 -2.80 -5.80 14.71
C ALA A 237 -3.78 -6.79 15.36
N ASP A 238 -4.16 -7.84 14.64
CA ASP A 238 -5.17 -8.80 15.09
C ASP A 238 -4.70 -10.26 15.08
N GLY A 239 -3.49 -10.51 14.59
CA GLY A 239 -2.84 -11.82 14.59
C GLY A 239 -3.52 -12.85 13.69
N LYS A 240 -4.33 -12.42 12.72
CA LYS A 240 -4.98 -13.31 11.75
C LYS A 240 -4.16 -13.37 10.46
N ASP A 241 -4.19 -14.52 9.79
CA ASP A 241 -3.69 -14.71 8.43
C ASP A 241 -4.89 -14.73 7.48
N THR A 242 -5.40 -13.54 7.20
CA THR A 242 -6.59 -13.30 6.37
C THR A 242 -6.35 -13.64 4.90
N ASN A 243 -5.10 -13.52 4.42
CA ASN A 243 -4.74 -13.77 3.03
C ASN A 243 -4.23 -15.20 2.78
N GLY A 244 -3.99 -15.98 3.83
CA GLY A 244 -3.58 -17.38 3.79
C GLY A 244 -2.13 -17.58 3.35
N ASN A 245 -1.26 -16.58 3.53
CA ASN A 245 0.13 -16.63 3.08
C ASN A 245 1.09 -17.21 4.13
N GLY A 246 0.62 -17.45 5.36
CA GLY A 246 1.41 -17.98 6.48
C GLY A 246 2.13 -16.92 7.32
N SER A 247 1.91 -15.63 7.04
CA SER A 247 2.31 -14.48 7.85
C SER A 247 1.06 -13.84 8.47
N VAL A 248 1.27 -13.03 9.51
CA VAL A 248 0.21 -12.25 10.15
C VAL A 248 0.71 -10.83 10.35
N ASP A 249 -0.21 -9.88 10.22
CA ASP A 249 0.00 -8.46 10.50
C ASP A 249 1.13 -7.82 9.66
N GLU A 250 1.46 -8.34 8.46
CA GLU A 250 2.59 -7.83 7.66
C GLU A 250 2.41 -6.40 7.15
N ALA A 251 1.18 -5.88 7.14
CA ALA A 251 0.87 -4.49 6.78
C ALA A 251 0.54 -3.63 7.98
N PHE A 252 0.58 -4.16 9.21
CA PHE A 252 0.36 -3.35 10.42
C PHE A 252 1.33 -2.18 10.46
N GLY A 253 0.82 -0.97 10.71
CA GLY A 253 1.59 0.26 10.71
C GLY A 253 1.80 0.90 9.34
N HIS A 254 1.32 0.30 8.25
CA HIS A 254 1.45 0.86 6.90
C HIS A 254 0.80 2.23 6.79
N GLY A 255 -0.48 2.38 7.13
CA GLY A 255 -1.16 3.67 7.09
C GLY A 255 -0.55 4.73 8.02
N THR A 256 -0.01 4.31 9.17
CA THR A 256 0.77 5.19 10.07
C THR A 256 2.05 5.69 9.39
N HIS A 257 2.77 4.82 8.70
CA HIS A 257 4.00 5.15 7.97
C HIS A 257 3.72 6.10 6.80
N ILE A 258 2.65 5.84 6.05
CA ILE A 258 2.17 6.69 4.95
C ILE A 258 1.77 8.08 5.44
N ALA A 259 0.93 8.16 6.47
CA ALA A 259 0.52 9.43 7.07
C ALA A 259 1.73 10.21 7.59
N GLY A 260 2.68 9.53 8.24
CA GLY A 260 3.93 10.15 8.70
C GLY A 260 4.79 10.66 7.56
N THR A 261 4.82 9.98 6.41
CA THR A 261 5.59 10.43 5.24
C THR A 261 4.96 11.68 4.61
N ILE A 262 3.63 11.74 4.52
CA ILE A 262 2.92 12.94 4.04
C ILE A 262 3.19 14.13 4.98
N ALA A 263 3.07 13.91 6.29
CA ALA A 263 3.31 14.94 7.31
C ALA A 263 4.79 15.37 7.43
N LEU A 264 5.71 14.57 6.89
CA LEU A 264 7.12 14.91 6.76
C LEU A 264 7.33 15.93 5.64
N ILE A 265 6.76 15.63 4.48
CA ILE A 265 6.91 16.47 3.28
C ILE A 265 6.10 17.77 3.45
N ASN A 266 4.84 17.67 3.88
CA ASN A 266 4.00 18.82 4.21
C ASN A 266 3.73 18.91 5.73
N PRO A 267 4.48 19.71 6.50
CA PRO A 267 4.25 19.85 7.93
C PRO A 267 2.95 20.60 8.28
N TYR A 268 2.31 21.26 7.31
CA TYR A 268 1.08 22.03 7.48
C TYR A 268 -0.19 21.26 7.07
N ALA A 269 -0.05 20.09 6.45
CA ALA A 269 -1.17 19.25 6.04
C ALA A 269 -1.99 18.77 7.25
N LYS A 270 -3.30 18.70 7.05
CA LYS A 270 -4.22 17.97 7.93
C LYS A 270 -4.45 16.58 7.35
N ILE A 271 -4.14 15.56 8.14
CA ILE A 271 -4.35 14.16 7.77
C ILE A 271 -5.74 13.71 8.20
N LEU A 272 -6.46 13.04 7.29
CA LEU A 272 -7.73 12.39 7.56
C LEU A 272 -7.60 10.88 7.24
N PRO A 273 -7.48 10.02 8.27
CA PRO A 273 -7.28 8.59 8.05
C PRO A 273 -8.61 7.87 7.76
N TYR A 274 -8.60 6.96 6.80
CA TYR A 274 -9.70 6.03 6.54
C TYR A 274 -9.16 4.61 6.49
N ARG A 275 -9.64 3.75 7.40
CA ARG A 275 -9.19 2.35 7.46
C ARG A 275 -10.04 1.50 6.53
N VAL A 276 -9.41 0.95 5.51
CA VAL A 276 -10.02 0.06 4.50
C VAL A 276 -9.22 -1.22 4.27
N LEU A 277 -7.98 -1.28 4.77
CA LEU A 277 -7.12 -2.46 4.78
C LEU A 277 -6.99 -3.02 6.20
N ASP A 278 -7.05 -4.33 6.36
CA ASP A 278 -6.76 -5.00 7.64
C ASP A 278 -5.24 -5.04 7.89
N SER A 279 -4.81 -5.69 8.98
CA SER A 279 -3.40 -5.76 9.35
C SER A 279 -2.53 -6.61 8.43
N ASP A 280 -3.11 -7.48 7.59
CA ASP A 280 -2.40 -8.15 6.48
C ASP A 280 -2.44 -7.31 5.19
N GLY A 281 -3.04 -6.12 5.28
CA GLY A 281 -3.15 -5.16 4.23
C GLY A 281 -4.20 -5.53 3.21
N ILE A 282 -5.22 -6.32 3.55
CA ILE A 282 -6.30 -6.73 2.65
C ILE A 282 -7.54 -5.86 2.85
N GLY A 283 -8.15 -5.42 1.74
CA GLY A 283 -9.39 -4.66 1.78
C GLY A 283 -10.28 -4.92 0.58
N SER A 284 -11.54 -4.50 0.66
CA SER A 284 -12.49 -4.67 -0.45
C SER A 284 -12.69 -3.39 -1.26
N ALA A 285 -12.97 -3.55 -2.54
CA ALA A 285 -13.22 -2.44 -3.45
C ALA A 285 -14.42 -1.58 -3.02
N PHE A 286 -15.44 -2.19 -2.41
CA PHE A 286 -16.57 -1.47 -1.84
C PHE A 286 -16.14 -0.52 -0.71
N GLN A 287 -15.31 -0.99 0.23
CA GLN A 287 -14.82 -0.16 1.35
C GLN A 287 -13.92 0.98 0.87
N VAL A 288 -13.05 0.70 -0.10
CA VAL A 288 -12.23 1.73 -0.75
C VAL A 288 -13.10 2.79 -1.40
N ALA A 289 -14.16 2.39 -2.13
CA ALA A 289 -15.09 3.34 -2.72
C ALA A 289 -15.83 4.17 -1.65
N CYS A 290 -16.31 3.55 -0.57
CA CYS A 290 -16.92 4.29 0.56
C CYS A 290 -15.97 5.35 1.12
N ALA A 291 -14.69 5.02 1.31
CA ALA A 291 -13.69 5.95 1.83
C ALA A 291 -13.41 7.11 0.87
N ILE A 292 -13.37 6.85 -0.44
CA ILE A 292 -13.21 7.91 -1.45
C ILE A 292 -14.42 8.85 -1.42
N HIS A 293 -15.65 8.32 -1.36
CA HIS A 293 -16.85 9.13 -1.21
C HIS A 293 -16.82 9.98 0.08
N ALA A 294 -16.40 9.40 1.20
CA ALA A 294 -16.28 10.14 2.46
C ALA A 294 -15.20 11.25 2.39
N ALA A 295 -14.10 11.02 1.69
CA ALA A 295 -13.08 12.03 1.43
C ALA A 295 -13.64 13.20 0.58
N VAL A 296 -14.42 12.88 -0.46
CA VAL A 296 -15.12 13.88 -1.27
C VAL A 296 -16.08 14.71 -0.43
N ASP A 297 -16.94 14.06 0.34
CA ASP A 297 -17.97 14.74 1.13
C ASP A 297 -17.35 15.58 2.27
N THR A 298 -16.14 15.25 2.71
CA THR A 298 -15.38 16.05 3.69
C THR A 298 -14.66 17.25 3.05
N GLY A 299 -14.54 17.29 1.72
CA GLY A 299 -13.81 18.33 0.99
C GLY A 299 -12.30 18.22 1.13
N CYS A 300 -11.75 17.00 1.08
CA CYS A 300 -10.31 16.79 1.02
C CYS A 300 -9.70 17.42 -0.23
N ASP A 301 -8.43 17.83 -0.17
CA ASP A 301 -7.71 18.35 -1.35
C ASP A 301 -6.96 17.23 -2.09
N VAL A 302 -6.52 16.21 -1.35
CA VAL A 302 -5.74 15.08 -1.87
C VAL A 302 -6.24 13.76 -1.28
N ILE A 303 -6.29 12.71 -2.09
CA ILE A 303 -6.52 11.33 -1.66
C ILE A 303 -5.27 10.49 -1.98
N ASN A 304 -4.65 9.92 -0.96
CA ASN A 304 -3.57 8.94 -1.14
C ASN A 304 -4.11 7.51 -1.07
N LEU A 305 -3.91 6.76 -2.16
CA LEU A 305 -4.24 5.34 -2.32
C LEU A 305 -2.95 4.52 -2.44
N SER A 306 -2.27 4.28 -1.31
CA SER A 306 -1.11 3.38 -1.21
C SER A 306 -1.54 1.90 -1.18
N LEU A 307 -2.40 1.54 -2.13
CA LEU A 307 -3.01 0.23 -2.28
C LEU A 307 -3.11 -0.15 -3.75
N SER A 308 -3.33 -1.43 -4.01
CA SER A 308 -3.46 -1.99 -5.34
C SER A 308 -4.54 -3.06 -5.36
N MET A 309 -5.34 -3.10 -6.42
CA MET A 309 -6.33 -4.15 -6.63
C MET A 309 -5.90 -5.07 -7.76
N THR A 310 -6.16 -6.37 -7.55
CA THR A 310 -5.86 -7.41 -8.53
C THR A 310 -6.76 -7.35 -9.77
N THR A 311 -7.90 -6.68 -9.66
CA THR A 311 -8.88 -6.52 -10.74
C THR A 311 -9.44 -5.11 -10.74
N ARG A 312 -9.70 -4.56 -11.93
CA ARG A 312 -10.42 -3.30 -12.06
C ARG A 312 -11.78 -3.39 -11.39
N SER A 313 -12.13 -2.34 -10.65
CA SER A 313 -13.41 -2.22 -9.96
C SER A 313 -14.14 -0.99 -10.48
N ARG A 314 -15.35 -1.18 -11.01
CA ARG A 314 -16.18 -0.07 -11.50
C ARG A 314 -16.55 0.88 -10.36
N VAL A 315 -16.93 0.36 -9.20
CA VAL A 315 -17.34 1.19 -8.06
C VAL A 315 -16.20 2.06 -7.54
N VAL A 316 -14.96 1.60 -7.65
CA VAL A 316 -13.78 2.41 -7.28
C VAL A 316 -13.47 3.43 -8.38
N HIS A 317 -13.61 3.06 -9.65
CA HIS A 317 -13.43 3.99 -10.78
C HIS A 317 -14.42 5.15 -10.67
N GLU A 318 -15.73 4.87 -10.52
CA GLU A 318 -16.76 5.91 -10.39
C GLU A 318 -16.56 6.79 -9.14
N ALA A 319 -16.02 6.23 -8.05
CA ALA A 319 -15.67 7.02 -6.88
C ALA A 319 -14.47 7.95 -7.15
N ILE A 320 -13.49 7.51 -7.93
CA ILE A 320 -12.34 8.32 -8.38
C ILE A 320 -12.81 9.44 -9.33
N ASP A 321 -13.67 9.11 -10.30
CA ASP A 321 -14.26 10.11 -11.21
C ASP A 321 -14.96 11.21 -10.40
N ARG A 322 -15.72 10.83 -9.36
CA ARG A 322 -16.36 11.79 -8.45
C ARG A 322 -15.34 12.65 -7.68
N ALA A 323 -14.20 12.09 -7.28
CA ALA A 323 -13.15 12.85 -6.61
C ALA A 323 -12.51 13.87 -7.54
N GLU A 324 -12.22 13.48 -8.78
CA GLU A 324 -11.72 14.37 -9.82
C GLU A 324 -12.73 15.49 -10.13
N GLU A 325 -14.02 15.16 -10.33
CA GLU A 325 -15.10 16.12 -10.53
C GLU A 325 -15.24 17.13 -9.38
N ALA A 326 -14.87 16.73 -8.16
CA ALA A 326 -14.85 17.58 -6.98
C ALA A 326 -13.55 18.40 -6.83
N GLY A 327 -12.60 18.29 -7.77
CA GLY A 327 -11.33 19.00 -7.72
C GLY A 327 -10.27 18.36 -6.82
N ILE A 328 -10.44 17.09 -6.45
CA ILE A 328 -9.56 16.38 -5.51
C ILE A 328 -8.52 15.58 -6.28
N VAL A 329 -7.24 15.79 -5.98
CA VAL A 329 -6.15 15.03 -6.63
C VAL A 329 -6.05 13.64 -6.02
N VAL A 330 -6.17 12.60 -6.85
CA VAL A 330 -5.98 11.21 -6.43
C VAL A 330 -4.57 10.75 -6.79
N VAL A 331 -3.79 10.39 -5.77
CA VAL A 331 -2.43 9.86 -5.90
C VAL A 331 -2.44 8.39 -5.52
N SER A 332 -1.84 7.53 -6.35
CA SER A 332 -1.81 6.09 -6.08
C SER A 332 -0.48 5.44 -6.44
N SER A 333 -0.09 4.45 -5.64
CA SER A 333 1.10 3.63 -5.86
C SER A 333 1.03 2.88 -7.19
N ALA A 334 2.06 2.94 -8.02
CA ALA A 334 2.09 2.24 -9.31
C ALA A 334 2.10 0.70 -9.16
N GLY A 335 2.48 0.19 -7.98
CA GLY A 335 2.51 -1.24 -7.64
C GLY A 335 3.92 -1.84 -7.63
N ASN A 336 4.11 -2.89 -6.83
CA ASN A 336 5.41 -3.54 -6.61
C ASN A 336 5.63 -4.77 -7.52
N THR A 337 5.29 -4.66 -8.80
CA THR A 337 5.33 -5.80 -9.75
C THR A 337 6.72 -6.02 -10.36
N GLY A 338 7.62 -5.04 -10.27
CA GLY A 338 8.95 -5.02 -10.88
C GLY A 338 8.97 -4.98 -12.41
N GLY A 339 7.81 -4.81 -13.05
CA GLY A 339 7.64 -4.94 -14.50
C GLY A 339 6.72 -3.89 -15.12
N LYS A 340 6.43 -4.09 -16.40
CA LYS A 340 5.42 -3.32 -17.14
C LYS A 340 4.04 -3.74 -16.67
N GLY A 341 3.43 -2.99 -15.77
CA GLY A 341 2.15 -3.38 -15.16
C GLY A 341 1.78 -2.51 -13.98
N VAL A 342 1.47 -1.24 -14.26
CA VAL A 342 0.85 -0.33 -13.28
C VAL A 342 -0.48 -0.93 -12.83
N THR A 343 -0.67 -1.07 -11.52
CA THR A 343 -1.84 -1.72 -10.92
C THR A 343 -3.05 -0.77 -10.88
N PHE A 344 -4.25 -1.32 -10.72
CA PHE A 344 -5.43 -0.51 -10.43
C PHE A 344 -5.42 -0.10 -8.95
N PRO A 345 -5.81 1.14 -8.56
CA PRO A 345 -6.38 2.20 -9.40
C PRO A 345 -5.37 3.09 -10.13
N ALA A 346 -4.07 3.05 -9.79
CA ALA A 346 -3.03 3.86 -10.45
C ALA A 346 -3.02 3.77 -12.00
N SER A 347 -3.50 2.68 -12.59
CA SER A 347 -3.58 2.53 -14.06
C SER A 347 -4.64 3.40 -14.77
N LEU A 348 -5.49 4.10 -14.02
CA LEU A 348 -6.50 5.03 -14.53
C LEU A 348 -5.81 6.31 -15.08
N ASN A 349 -6.49 7.03 -15.96
CA ASN A 349 -5.94 8.28 -16.52
C ASN A 349 -5.93 9.38 -15.46
N ASP A 350 -7.00 9.46 -14.68
CA ASP A 350 -7.28 10.57 -13.77
C ASP A 350 -6.69 10.33 -12.37
N VAL A 351 -5.68 9.46 -12.30
CA VAL A 351 -4.95 9.12 -11.09
C VAL A 351 -3.47 9.37 -11.32
N VAL A 352 -2.84 10.11 -10.41
CA VAL A 352 -1.39 10.30 -10.41
C VAL A 352 -0.73 8.99 -9.95
N ALA A 353 -0.30 8.19 -10.91
CA ALA A 353 0.41 6.94 -10.65
C ALA A 353 1.88 7.19 -10.33
N VAL A 354 2.32 6.73 -9.15
CA VAL A 354 3.66 7.04 -8.64
C VAL A 354 4.58 5.82 -8.64
N ALA A 355 5.66 5.89 -9.40
CA ALA A 355 6.75 4.92 -9.36
C ALA A 355 7.77 5.25 -8.26
N ALA A 356 8.49 4.23 -7.79
CA ALA A 356 9.51 4.38 -6.75
C ALA A 356 10.92 4.43 -7.34
N VAL A 357 11.69 5.41 -6.90
CA VAL A 357 13.14 5.52 -7.11
C VAL A 357 13.90 5.47 -5.79
N ASP A 358 15.19 5.14 -5.86
CA ASP A 358 16.12 5.27 -4.74
C ASP A 358 16.77 6.68 -4.68
N ASP A 359 17.68 6.87 -3.72
CA ASP A 359 18.37 8.15 -3.51
C ASP A 359 19.31 8.55 -4.66
N ALA A 360 19.61 7.62 -5.58
CA ALA A 360 20.41 7.85 -6.78
C ALA A 360 19.55 8.01 -8.04
N ASP A 361 18.23 8.24 -7.87
CA ASP A 361 17.27 8.38 -8.95
C ASP A 361 17.14 7.13 -9.83
N LEU A 362 17.61 5.96 -9.37
CA LEU A 362 17.43 4.69 -10.06
C LEU A 362 16.06 4.11 -9.72
N ARG A 363 15.35 3.59 -10.72
CA ARG A 363 14.08 2.89 -10.49
C ARG A 363 14.32 1.72 -9.53
N ALA A 364 13.57 1.68 -8.44
CA ALA A 364 13.60 0.57 -7.51
C ALA A 364 13.25 -0.74 -8.24
N PRO A 365 13.97 -1.85 -8.03
CA PRO A 365 13.74 -3.10 -8.76
C PRO A 365 12.28 -3.60 -8.69
N PHE A 366 11.62 -3.38 -7.55
CA PHE A 366 10.22 -3.74 -7.31
C PHE A 366 9.21 -2.80 -7.98
N SER A 367 9.58 -1.56 -8.32
CA SER A 367 8.62 -0.57 -8.83
C SER A 367 8.07 -0.99 -10.19
N ALA A 368 6.75 -0.97 -10.34
CA ALA A 368 6.14 -0.98 -11.66
C ALA A 368 6.61 0.23 -12.48
N PHE A 369 6.62 0.07 -13.80
CA PHE A 369 6.93 1.13 -14.75
C PHE A 369 6.04 1.00 -15.99
N GLY A 370 5.89 2.07 -16.77
CA GLY A 370 5.09 2.06 -17.99
C GLY A 370 4.49 3.42 -18.32
N LEU A 371 3.80 3.49 -19.45
CA LEU A 371 3.15 4.71 -19.97
C LEU A 371 2.02 5.26 -19.07
N ARG A 372 1.62 4.50 -18.05
CA ARG A 372 0.62 4.93 -17.05
C ARG A 372 1.25 5.55 -15.81
N VAL A 373 2.57 5.48 -15.63
CA VAL A 373 3.24 6.19 -14.55
C VAL A 373 3.17 7.69 -14.86
N GLY A 374 2.59 8.47 -13.96
CA GLY A 374 2.53 9.94 -14.09
C GLY A 374 3.85 10.58 -13.68
N LEU A 375 4.40 10.14 -12.54
CA LEU A 375 5.68 10.61 -12.01
C LEU A 375 6.37 9.56 -11.15
N SER A 376 7.57 9.86 -10.69
CA SER A 376 8.33 9.07 -9.73
C SER A 376 8.60 9.86 -8.45
N ALA A 377 8.80 9.15 -7.33
CA ALA A 377 9.21 9.74 -6.07
C ALA A 377 10.13 8.79 -5.28
N PRO A 378 10.91 9.31 -4.31
CA PRO A 378 11.67 8.47 -3.38
C PRO A 378 10.77 7.41 -2.72
N GLY A 379 11.12 6.14 -2.87
CA GLY A 379 10.35 5.02 -2.33
C GLY A 379 11.21 3.89 -1.78
N VAL A 380 12.51 4.10 -1.56
CA VAL A 380 13.43 3.10 -1.03
C VAL A 380 13.98 3.58 0.32
N GLY A 381 13.80 2.78 1.36
CA GLY A 381 14.35 3.05 2.69
C GLY A 381 13.72 4.25 3.39
N ILE A 382 12.48 4.59 3.06
CA ILE A 382 11.78 5.76 3.60
C ILE A 382 11.52 5.55 5.08
N TYR A 383 11.96 6.51 5.88
CA TYR A 383 11.87 6.46 7.32
C TYR A 383 10.66 7.25 7.81
N SER A 384 9.78 6.63 8.59
CA SER A 384 8.55 7.28 9.03
C SER A 384 7.99 6.67 10.32
N ALA A 385 6.92 7.28 10.80
CA ALA A 385 6.16 6.88 11.98
C ALA A 385 5.65 5.44 11.89
N PHE A 386 5.60 4.77 13.04
CA PHE A 386 5.10 3.41 13.17
C PHE A 386 4.36 3.27 14.52
N PRO A 387 3.30 2.44 14.62
CA PRO A 387 2.48 2.39 15.82
C PRO A 387 3.25 2.13 17.13
N GLY A 388 2.86 2.84 18.19
CA GLY A 388 3.43 2.78 19.52
C GLY A 388 4.64 3.69 19.73
N GLU A 389 4.61 4.92 19.16
CA GLU A 389 5.75 5.87 19.15
C GLU A 389 7.05 5.25 18.59
N ARG A 390 6.90 4.33 17.64
CA ARG A 390 8.02 3.66 16.98
C ARG A 390 8.23 4.26 15.61
N TRP A 391 9.32 3.86 14.98
CA TRP A 391 9.69 4.34 13.66
C TRP A 391 10.15 3.16 12.82
N ALA A 392 9.98 3.24 11.52
CA ALA A 392 10.38 2.18 10.61
C ALA A 392 10.92 2.72 9.28
N ARG A 393 11.88 1.97 8.71
CA ARG A 393 12.25 2.11 7.30
C ARG A 393 11.39 1.16 6.47
N TRP A 394 10.78 1.68 5.40
CA TRP A 394 9.99 0.89 4.48
C TRP A 394 10.29 1.32 3.04
N SER A 395 10.33 0.34 2.14
CA SER A 395 10.48 0.56 0.71
C SER A 395 9.20 0.11 -0.01
N GLY A 396 8.76 0.88 -1.00
CA GLY A 396 7.53 0.59 -1.70
C GLY A 396 7.10 1.72 -2.63
N THR A 397 6.30 1.38 -3.64
CA THR A 397 5.55 2.41 -4.39
C THR A 397 4.51 3.10 -3.51
N SER A 398 4.10 2.48 -2.40
CA SER A 398 3.31 3.09 -1.34
C SER A 398 4.01 4.30 -0.72
N MET A 399 5.28 4.17 -0.35
CA MET A 399 6.05 5.27 0.24
C MET A 399 6.30 6.38 -0.79
N ALA A 400 6.56 6.02 -2.04
CA ALA A 400 6.68 6.99 -3.13
C ALA A 400 5.36 7.78 -3.32
N SER A 401 4.20 7.10 -3.32
CA SER A 401 2.88 7.74 -3.37
C SER A 401 2.66 8.70 -2.20
N ALA A 402 3.12 8.35 -0.99
CA ALA A 402 3.04 9.22 0.17
C ALA A 402 3.90 10.49 0.03
N VAL A 403 5.14 10.35 -0.49
CA VAL A 403 6.00 11.50 -0.78
C VAL A 403 5.33 12.43 -1.80
N ALA A 404 4.85 11.87 -2.91
CA ALA A 404 4.15 12.64 -3.94
C ALA A 404 2.88 13.32 -3.41
N SER A 405 2.08 12.62 -2.60
CA SER A 405 0.90 13.21 -1.95
C SER A 405 1.26 14.37 -1.03
N GLY A 406 2.39 14.26 -0.31
CA GLY A 406 2.96 15.35 0.46
C GLY A 406 3.29 16.56 -0.41
N VAL A 407 3.96 16.35 -1.55
CA VAL A 407 4.28 17.43 -2.51
C VAL A 407 3.01 18.07 -3.07
N VAL A 408 2.07 17.28 -3.59
CA VAL A 408 0.77 17.77 -4.11
C VAL A 408 0.07 18.62 -3.04
N SER A 409 0.04 18.15 -1.80
CA SER A 409 -0.61 18.87 -0.71
C SER A 409 0.08 20.20 -0.37
N LEU A 410 1.41 20.30 -0.48
CA LEU A 410 2.15 21.56 -0.35
C LEU A 410 1.79 22.53 -1.46
N THR A 411 1.76 22.04 -2.70
CA THR A 411 1.37 22.84 -3.87
C THR A 411 -0.05 23.38 -3.68
N THR A 412 -1.03 22.51 -3.37
CA THR A 412 -2.42 22.93 -3.14
C THR A 412 -2.58 23.88 -1.94
N SER A 413 -1.75 23.76 -0.91
CA SER A 413 -1.73 24.69 0.23
C SER A 413 -1.21 26.08 -0.12
N SER A 414 -0.42 26.19 -1.20
CA SER A 414 0.27 27.43 -1.59
C SER A 414 -0.58 28.32 -2.52
N VAL A 415 -1.60 27.76 -3.16
CA VAL A 415 -2.47 28.49 -4.09
C VAL A 415 -3.84 28.83 -3.45
N PRO A 416 -4.27 30.12 -3.41
CA PRO A 416 -5.53 30.54 -2.77
C PRO A 416 -6.80 30.05 -3.46
N THR A 417 -6.72 29.80 -4.77
CA THR A 417 -7.81 29.37 -5.63
C THR A 417 -7.43 28.00 -6.20
N LEU A 418 -8.32 27.01 -6.06
CA LEU A 418 -8.19 25.70 -6.69
C LEU A 418 -7.79 25.90 -8.15
N LEU A 419 -6.74 25.17 -8.57
CA LEU A 419 -6.13 25.26 -9.90
C LEU A 419 -7.23 25.32 -10.98
N PRO A 420 -7.09 26.17 -12.02
CA PRO A 420 -8.11 26.37 -13.04
C PRO A 420 -8.44 25.13 -13.89
N ASP A 421 -7.82 23.98 -13.64
CA ASP A 421 -8.27 22.67 -14.10
C ASP A 421 -7.89 21.59 -13.05
N PRO A 422 -8.84 20.79 -12.51
CA PRO A 422 -8.54 19.62 -11.68
C PRO A 422 -7.64 18.59 -12.35
N LYS A 423 -7.57 18.62 -13.69
CA LYS A 423 -7.00 17.54 -14.50
C LYS A 423 -5.49 17.48 -14.48
N GLU A 424 -4.81 18.57 -14.12
CA GLU A 424 -3.36 18.59 -14.07
C GLU A 424 -2.93 19.43 -12.85
N PRO A 425 -2.82 18.83 -11.65
CA PRO A 425 -1.91 19.42 -10.67
C PRO A 425 -0.57 19.58 -11.39
N THR A 426 0.05 20.75 -11.27
CA THR A 426 1.39 21.11 -11.75
C THR A 426 2.45 20.16 -11.19
N LEU A 427 2.42 18.93 -11.67
CA LEU A 427 3.32 17.81 -11.39
C LEU A 427 4.18 17.52 -12.61
N GLU A 428 4.20 18.43 -13.59
CA GLU A 428 5.22 18.47 -14.63
C GLU A 428 6.59 18.90 -14.06
N ALA A 429 6.58 19.69 -12.97
CA ALA A 429 7.74 20.09 -12.16
C ALA A 429 8.47 18.86 -11.59
N THR A 430 9.36 18.32 -12.40
CA THR A 430 10.07 17.08 -12.12
C THR A 430 11.50 17.12 -12.63
N VAL A 431 12.36 16.43 -11.89
CA VAL A 431 13.73 16.19 -12.30
C VAL A 431 13.77 14.97 -13.22
N SER A 432 14.28 15.15 -14.44
CA SER A 432 14.35 14.06 -15.42
C SER A 432 15.20 12.88 -14.93
N LEU A 433 14.65 11.68 -15.07
CA LEU A 433 15.29 10.43 -14.65
C LEU A 433 16.04 9.70 -15.77
N SER A 434 16.06 10.29 -16.98
CA SER A 434 16.53 9.62 -18.20
C SER A 434 18.00 9.20 -18.13
N SER A 435 18.85 10.03 -17.51
CA SER A 435 20.28 9.75 -17.37
C SER A 435 20.58 8.59 -16.43
N ALA A 436 19.84 8.49 -15.32
CA ALA A 436 19.95 7.38 -14.37
C ALA A 436 19.31 6.09 -14.93
N ASN A 437 18.26 6.23 -15.75
CA ASN A 437 17.46 5.11 -16.25
C ASN A 437 17.36 5.08 -17.79
N PRO A 438 18.48 4.94 -18.53
CA PRO A 438 18.49 5.10 -19.98
C PRO A 438 17.62 4.08 -20.73
N LEU A 439 17.31 2.93 -20.13
CA LEU A 439 16.44 1.90 -20.71
C LEU A 439 14.95 2.10 -20.42
N LEU A 440 14.59 3.11 -19.62
CA LEU A 440 13.23 3.35 -19.13
C LEU A 440 12.73 4.77 -19.45
N VAL A 441 13.35 5.45 -20.41
CA VAL A 441 12.92 6.77 -20.88
C VAL A 441 11.44 6.72 -21.28
N GLY A 442 10.64 7.65 -20.72
CA GLY A 442 9.19 7.72 -20.93
C GLY A 442 8.36 6.66 -20.21
N LEU A 443 8.97 5.83 -19.35
CA LEU A 443 8.26 4.78 -18.59
C LEU A 443 8.25 5.04 -17.07
N LEU A 444 8.83 6.14 -16.61
CA LEU A 444 8.91 6.56 -15.20
C LEU A 444 8.17 7.87 -14.93
N GLY A 445 7.20 8.19 -15.79
CA GLY A 445 6.50 9.47 -15.77
C GLY A 445 7.38 10.62 -16.26
N THR A 446 6.97 11.83 -15.89
CA THR A 446 7.66 13.10 -16.20
C THR A 446 9.06 13.17 -15.57
N GLY A 447 9.22 12.60 -14.37
CA GLY A 447 10.50 12.51 -13.68
C GLY A 447 10.29 12.28 -12.19
N ARG A 448 11.33 12.52 -11.37
CA ARG A 448 11.17 12.57 -9.91
C ARG A 448 10.53 13.89 -9.52
N VAL A 449 9.47 13.84 -8.71
CA VAL A 449 8.79 15.02 -8.19
C VAL A 449 9.75 16.00 -7.48
N ASP A 450 9.54 17.29 -7.72
CA ASP A 450 10.24 18.39 -7.07
C ASP A 450 9.23 19.37 -6.44
N ALA A 451 9.22 19.46 -5.11
CA ALA A 451 8.25 20.26 -4.40
C ALA A 451 8.49 21.76 -4.57
N TYR A 452 9.75 22.19 -4.71
CA TYR A 452 10.06 23.60 -4.80
C TYR A 452 9.61 24.14 -6.15
N GLU A 453 9.99 23.45 -7.24
CA GLU A 453 9.55 23.81 -8.59
C GLU A 453 8.02 23.75 -8.71
N ALA A 454 7.38 22.72 -8.15
CA ALA A 454 5.91 22.59 -8.20
C ALA A 454 5.19 23.76 -7.49
N VAL A 455 5.71 24.22 -6.34
CA VAL A 455 5.15 25.37 -5.64
C VAL A 455 5.42 26.67 -6.38
N GLU A 456 6.63 26.87 -6.93
CA GLU A 456 6.95 28.07 -7.72
C GLU A 456 6.07 28.18 -8.97
N GLU A 457 5.89 27.10 -9.73
CA GLU A 457 5.02 27.09 -10.91
C GLU A 457 3.56 27.41 -10.53
N ALA A 458 3.04 26.81 -9.46
CA ALA A 458 1.68 27.07 -8.99
C ALA A 458 1.48 28.53 -8.55
N LEU A 459 2.48 29.15 -7.94
CA LEU A 459 2.45 30.57 -7.55
C LEU A 459 2.53 31.52 -8.77
N GLN A 460 3.14 31.11 -9.88
CA GLN A 460 3.23 31.92 -11.11
C GLN A 460 1.95 31.88 -11.95
N GLN A 461 1.13 30.83 -11.80
CA GLN A 461 -0.12 30.63 -12.55
C GLN A 461 -1.34 31.33 -11.91
N ASN A 462 -1.20 31.84 -10.68
CA ASN A 462 -2.19 32.66 -9.96
C ASN A 462 -1.80 34.13 -9.97
#